data_AF-A0A517NXA2-F1
#
_entry.id   AF-A0A517NXA2-F1
#
_cell.length_a   1.000
_cell.length_b   1.000
_cell.length_c   1.000
_cell.angle_alpha   90.00
_cell.angle_beta   90.00
_cell.angle_gamma   90.00
#
_symmetry.space_group_name_H-M   'P 1'
#
loop_
_entity.id
_entity.type
_entity.pdbx_description
1 polymer ?
#
loop_
_entity_poly.entity_id
_entity_poly.type
_entity_poly.pdbx_seq_one_letter_code
_entity_poly.pdbx_strand_id
1 'polypeptide(L)'
;MLCCTLPDHRRSLLSRCTTLSRLASSKDTALSDAVVRPQWKTAYLILLIAALLSASVAQSSVAQDGAARKKIGDQYIPVDGIAAGVLQPAKLMSCEATALYPLEIAEAWCLDNIGFSPRICDSVRVISATPGPSGPMAAVIVKLNQPFAIGDLNPQLVRADAVTEVDGLSCLPINGPPGVVVHQPDPKTIIVASTNYLETLVDAAGGGQPGQLAQLASNVSHDGHLAILLAIEPVRPMINGMLQAFANQLPPQLAPFTELPNLLDAILIRINLDDDQQGAQLAFLAVDDAAADKLETLLADATQMGRDIAMSQIQQNIRDQGVVPDATRAYADRMADRITTMLRPKRTGRRLVLSASPSQGLAAQGMLVALLMPAVSQARFAARGQRARNNLKQIGLAMHNYHSAYRKLPDAVSRDADGKALLSWRVHILPFIEQQALYEEFHLDEPWDSEHNLKLIPKMPDTYKHASMNTPPGQTVYQVPMGEGTMFHSEKPTRFRDVLDGLSNTIMVVETNADAAVQWTKPEDLKIDADNPSKSIGFLNNQASVLYGDGSVQNISENASAAEWSAKISRAGRD
;
A
#
# COMPACT_ATOMS: atom_id res chain seq x y z
N MET A 1 -5.34 -0.74 -60.93
CA MET A 1 -5.07 0.62 -61.43
C MET A 1 -4.58 1.44 -60.25
N LEU A 2 -3.29 1.80 -60.27
CA LEU A 2 -2.58 2.89 -59.55
C LEU A 2 -2.72 2.93 -58.01
N CYS A 3 -1.73 2.63 -57.15
CA CYS A 3 -0.26 2.78 -57.12
C CYS A 3 0.25 4.20 -56.73
N CYS A 4 1.24 4.20 -55.81
CA CYS A 4 2.25 5.23 -55.47
C CYS A 4 1.80 6.38 -54.54
N THR A 5 2.55 6.84 -53.51
CA THR A 5 4.02 6.95 -53.29
C THR A 5 4.42 7.08 -51.79
N LEU A 6 5.47 6.34 -51.40
CA LEU A 6 6.49 6.74 -50.38
C LEU A 6 7.62 7.53 -51.09
N PRO A 7 8.47 8.28 -50.35
CA PRO A 7 9.89 7.88 -50.16
C PRO A 7 10.41 8.19 -48.73
N ASP A 8 11.22 7.42 -48.02
CA ASP A 8 12.50 6.71 -48.25
C ASP A 8 13.76 7.60 -48.06
N HIS A 9 14.50 7.40 -46.95
CA HIS A 9 15.95 7.09 -46.93
C HIS A 9 16.56 7.07 -45.52
N ARG A 10 16.95 5.87 -45.06
CA ARG A 10 18.08 5.65 -44.16
C ARG A 10 19.38 5.65 -44.98
N ARG A 11 20.43 6.36 -44.52
CA ARG A 11 21.83 5.88 -44.36
C ARG A 11 22.85 7.05 -44.34
N SER A 12 23.39 7.33 -43.16
CA SER A 12 24.83 7.52 -42.90
C SER A 12 25.05 7.29 -41.40
N LEU A 13 25.20 6.05 -40.92
CA LEU A 13 26.49 5.38 -40.74
C LEU A 13 27.65 6.33 -40.42
N LEU A 14 28.12 6.21 -39.17
CA LEU A 14 29.53 6.09 -38.84
C LEU A 14 30.43 7.25 -39.28
N SER A 15 30.48 8.28 -38.46
CA SER A 15 31.70 9.06 -38.29
C SER A 15 31.77 9.56 -36.85
N ARG A 16 32.73 8.99 -36.11
CA ARG A 16 33.29 9.45 -34.81
C ARG A 16 32.72 8.86 -33.52
N CYS A 17 32.81 7.53 -33.41
CA CYS A 17 33.42 6.95 -32.20
C CYS A 17 34.93 7.10 -32.31
N THR A 18 35.55 7.96 -31.51
CA THR A 18 36.88 7.82 -30.85
C THR A 18 37.43 9.19 -30.46
N THR A 19 37.18 9.59 -29.22
CA THR A 19 38.23 10.20 -28.39
C THR A 19 37.97 9.76 -26.95
N LEU A 20 38.48 8.58 -26.64
CA LEU A 20 38.68 8.06 -25.30
C LEU A 20 39.59 9.01 -24.51
N SER A 21 39.30 9.11 -23.21
CA SER A 21 40.27 9.30 -22.14
C SER A 21 41.09 10.59 -22.13
N ARG A 22 40.69 11.54 -21.26
CA ARG A 22 41.60 12.19 -20.30
C ARG A 22 40.79 12.98 -19.26
N LEU A 23 41.16 12.79 -18.00
CA LEU A 23 40.69 13.44 -16.77
C LEU A 23 39.45 12.85 -16.10
N ALA A 24 39.57 11.57 -15.73
CA ALA A 24 39.20 11.19 -14.37
C ALA A 24 40.16 11.90 -13.40
N SER A 25 39.68 12.89 -12.62
CA SER A 25 40.25 13.30 -11.33
C SER A 25 39.47 14.46 -10.72
N SER A 26 38.43 14.18 -9.94
CA SER A 26 38.31 14.72 -8.58
C SER A 26 37.12 14.04 -7.89
N LYS A 27 37.42 13.44 -6.75
CA LYS A 27 36.53 12.66 -5.89
C LYS A 27 35.35 13.50 -5.36
N ASP A 28 34.24 12.81 -5.16
CA ASP A 28 33.18 13.03 -4.15
C ASP A 28 31.78 13.25 -4.72
N THR A 29 31.07 12.15 -5.02
CA THR A 29 29.61 12.02 -4.84
C THR A 29 29.22 10.55 -5.00
N ALA A 30 29.46 9.76 -3.96
CA ALA A 30 28.72 8.53 -3.73
C ALA A 30 27.47 8.90 -2.93
N LEU A 31 26.34 9.21 -3.60
CA LEU A 31 24.98 9.26 -2.98
C LEU A 31 23.80 9.58 -3.94
N SER A 32 23.96 9.62 -5.27
CA SER A 32 22.86 10.00 -6.19
C SER A 32 22.23 8.90 -7.07
N ASP A 33 22.62 7.63 -6.95
CA ASP A 33 22.13 6.56 -7.86
C ASP A 33 21.14 5.55 -7.23
N ALA A 34 20.52 5.89 -6.09
CA ALA A 34 19.70 4.95 -5.30
C ALA A 34 18.17 5.06 -5.47
N VAL A 35 17.65 5.82 -6.45
CA VAL A 35 16.20 5.93 -6.66
C VAL A 35 15.86 5.54 -8.09
N VAL A 36 14.94 4.57 -8.23
CA VAL A 36 14.41 3.94 -9.45
C VAL A 36 15.15 2.66 -9.91
N ARG A 37 14.86 1.52 -9.27
CA ARG A 37 15.00 0.18 -9.90
C ARG A 37 13.70 -0.64 -9.78
N PRO A 38 13.24 -1.38 -10.81
CA PRO A 38 11.98 -2.13 -10.82
C PRO A 38 11.99 -3.48 -10.07
N GLN A 39 13.12 -3.86 -9.47
CA GLN A 39 13.41 -5.25 -9.07
C GLN A 39 12.72 -5.73 -7.78
N TRP A 40 12.02 -4.86 -7.05
CA TRP A 40 11.34 -5.25 -5.80
C TRP A 40 9.91 -5.77 -6.03
N LYS A 41 9.33 -5.59 -7.22
CA LYS A 41 7.94 -6.00 -7.51
C LYS A 41 7.70 -7.51 -7.48
N THR A 42 8.69 -8.32 -7.82
CA THR A 42 8.57 -9.80 -7.85
C THR A 42 8.59 -10.42 -6.45
N ALA A 43 9.45 -9.95 -5.55
CA ALA A 43 9.43 -10.35 -4.13
C ALA A 43 8.18 -9.81 -3.41
N TYR A 44 7.76 -8.58 -3.73
CA TYR A 44 6.53 -7.99 -3.20
C TYR A 44 5.29 -8.72 -3.68
N LEU A 45 5.28 -9.35 -4.87
CA LEU A 45 4.13 -10.11 -5.38
C LEU A 45 4.02 -11.51 -4.75
N ILE A 46 5.12 -12.19 -4.48
CA ILE A 46 5.11 -13.46 -3.72
C ILE A 46 4.70 -13.21 -2.26
N LEU A 47 5.15 -12.10 -1.66
CA LEU A 47 4.68 -11.62 -0.36
C LEU A 47 3.24 -11.07 -0.41
N LEU A 48 2.77 -10.51 -1.52
CA LEU A 48 1.37 -10.11 -1.73
C LEU A 48 0.46 -11.32 -1.89
N ILE A 49 0.92 -12.40 -2.54
CA ILE A 49 0.17 -13.67 -2.64
C ILE A 49 0.06 -14.31 -1.26
N ALA A 50 1.08 -14.19 -0.39
CA ALA A 50 0.99 -14.59 1.01
C ALA A 50 0.11 -13.65 1.88
N ALA A 51 0.07 -12.34 1.58
CA ALA A 51 -0.71 -11.33 2.31
C ALA A 51 -2.17 -11.19 1.83
N LEU A 52 -2.50 -11.62 0.60
CA LEU A 52 -3.87 -11.63 0.05
C LEU A 52 -4.70 -12.82 0.57
N LEU A 53 -4.07 -13.79 1.23
CA LEU A 53 -4.73 -14.96 1.81
C LEU A 53 -5.37 -14.71 3.19
N SER A 54 -5.33 -13.47 3.70
CA SER A 54 -5.91 -13.07 4.98
C SER A 54 -7.12 -12.13 4.82
N ALA A 55 -8.21 -12.62 4.21
CA ALA A 55 -9.48 -11.90 4.24
C ALA A 55 -10.70 -12.83 4.36
N SER A 56 -11.20 -12.88 5.60
CA SER A 56 -12.60 -13.03 6.03
C SER A 56 -13.22 -14.42 6.18
N VAL A 57 -13.93 -14.53 7.32
CA VAL A 57 -14.49 -15.70 8.00
C VAL A 57 -16.03 -15.62 8.02
N ALA A 58 -16.78 -16.74 7.90
CA ALA A 58 -18.14 -17.00 8.47
C ALA A 58 -18.87 -18.34 8.06
N GLN A 59 -18.83 -19.39 8.91
CA GLN A 59 -19.74 -20.56 9.21
C GLN A 59 -20.51 -21.36 8.11
N SER A 60 -20.93 -22.65 8.21
CA SER A 60 -20.64 -23.94 8.89
C SER A 60 -21.60 -24.98 8.22
N SER A 61 -21.34 -26.28 7.98
CA SER A 61 -21.34 -27.40 8.95
C SER A 61 -21.21 -28.82 8.30
N VAL A 62 -20.64 -29.77 9.06
CA VAL A 62 -20.77 -31.26 9.07
C VAL A 62 -20.53 -32.09 7.80
N ALA A 63 -19.49 -32.94 7.80
CA ALA A 63 -19.62 -34.42 7.75
C ALA A 63 -18.26 -35.13 7.83
N GLN A 64 -18.32 -36.35 8.37
CA GLN A 64 -17.23 -37.31 8.54
C GLN A 64 -16.71 -37.77 7.18
N ASP A 65 -15.40 -37.70 6.93
CA ASP A 65 -14.84 -38.14 5.66
C ASP A 65 -13.93 -39.36 5.79
N GLY A 66 -14.50 -40.50 5.39
CA GLY A 66 -13.86 -41.79 5.16
C GLY A 66 -13.51 -42.04 3.68
N ALA A 67 -13.18 -41.01 2.90
CA ALA A 67 -12.64 -41.18 1.55
C ALA A 67 -11.14 -40.85 1.50
N ALA A 68 -10.39 -41.50 0.60
CA ALA A 68 -8.95 -41.34 0.42
C ALA A 68 -8.60 -39.94 -0.13
N ARG A 69 -8.63 -38.96 0.77
CA ARG A 69 -8.32 -37.55 0.54
C ARG A 69 -6.83 -37.34 0.28
N LYS A 70 -6.47 -36.46 -0.67
CA LYS A 70 -5.07 -36.11 -0.95
C LYS A 70 -4.51 -35.36 0.27
N LYS A 71 -3.42 -35.86 0.84
CA LYS A 71 -2.77 -35.28 2.03
C LYS A 71 -1.70 -34.28 1.64
N ILE A 72 -1.40 -33.29 2.50
CA ILE A 72 -0.26 -32.38 2.28
C ILE A 72 1.00 -33.21 1.99
N GLY A 73 1.17 -34.32 2.71
CA GLY A 73 2.28 -35.25 2.55
C GLY A 73 3.54 -34.76 3.28
N ASP A 74 4.49 -35.67 3.46
CA ASP A 74 5.78 -35.44 4.14
C ASP A 74 6.93 -35.08 3.18
N GLN A 75 6.78 -35.39 1.88
CA GLN A 75 7.84 -35.15 0.89
C GLN A 75 8.30 -33.69 0.87
N TYR A 76 9.62 -33.52 0.82
CA TYR A 76 10.33 -32.24 0.87
C TYR A 76 10.13 -31.45 2.16
N ILE A 77 9.55 -32.01 3.23
CA ILE A 77 9.45 -31.34 4.54
C ILE A 77 10.62 -31.82 5.42
N PRO A 78 11.64 -30.98 5.66
CA PRO A 78 12.75 -31.33 6.52
C PRO A 78 12.36 -31.47 7.99
N VAL A 79 13.25 -32.06 8.78
CA VAL A 79 13.04 -32.29 10.21
C VAL A 79 12.83 -30.98 10.99
N ASP A 80 13.51 -29.92 10.58
CA ASP A 80 13.50 -28.57 11.16
C ASP A 80 12.42 -27.65 10.55
N GLY A 81 11.58 -28.16 9.64
CA GLY A 81 10.48 -27.41 9.06
C GLY A 81 9.47 -26.96 10.11
N ILE A 82 9.11 -25.67 10.09
CA ILE A 82 8.15 -25.06 11.03
C ILE A 82 6.80 -24.75 10.39
N ALA A 83 6.76 -24.46 9.08
CA ALA A 83 5.52 -24.24 8.36
C ALA A 83 5.54 -24.86 6.96
N ALA A 84 4.40 -25.37 6.54
CA ALA A 84 4.16 -25.89 5.19
C ALA A 84 2.83 -25.36 4.65
N GLY A 85 2.86 -24.67 3.51
CA GLY A 85 1.70 -24.23 2.76
C GLY A 85 1.58 -24.99 1.45
N VAL A 86 0.38 -25.34 1.01
CA VAL A 86 0.09 -25.92 -0.30
C VAL A 86 -1.05 -25.16 -0.94
N LEU A 87 -0.79 -24.60 -2.12
CA LEU A 87 -1.76 -23.96 -3.01
C LEU A 87 -1.97 -24.85 -4.23
N GLN A 88 -3.20 -24.87 -4.78
CA GLN A 88 -3.53 -25.55 -6.04
C GLN A 88 -3.92 -24.53 -7.12
N PRO A 89 -2.95 -23.90 -7.83
CA PRO A 89 -3.25 -22.83 -8.79
C PRO A 89 -4.13 -23.30 -9.95
N ALA A 90 -3.87 -24.46 -10.55
CA ALA A 90 -4.69 -24.97 -11.65
C ALA A 90 -6.17 -25.10 -11.25
N LYS A 91 -6.43 -25.56 -10.02
CA LYS A 91 -7.78 -25.66 -9.44
C LYS A 91 -8.43 -24.29 -9.23
N LEU A 92 -7.68 -23.33 -8.67
CA LEU A 92 -8.13 -21.94 -8.50
C LEU A 92 -8.51 -21.27 -9.83
N MET A 93 -7.76 -21.56 -10.89
CA MET A 93 -8.00 -20.99 -12.23
C MET A 93 -9.26 -21.53 -12.92
N SER A 94 -9.85 -22.61 -12.39
CA SER A 94 -11.07 -23.24 -12.90
C SER A 94 -12.26 -23.16 -11.93
N CYS A 95 -12.07 -22.55 -10.76
CA CYS A 95 -13.11 -22.47 -9.73
C CYS A 95 -14.17 -21.44 -10.11
N GLU A 96 -15.45 -21.77 -9.94
CA GLU A 96 -16.55 -20.84 -10.23
C GLU A 96 -16.50 -19.61 -9.32
N ALA A 97 -16.12 -19.79 -8.05
CA ALA A 97 -15.98 -18.70 -7.08
C ALA A 97 -14.93 -17.65 -7.47
N THR A 98 -14.04 -17.97 -8.42
CA THR A 98 -13.01 -17.05 -8.90
C THR A 98 -13.31 -16.44 -10.27
N ALA A 99 -14.47 -16.73 -10.87
CA ALA A 99 -14.82 -16.30 -12.23
C ALA A 99 -14.89 -14.77 -12.41
N LEU A 100 -15.14 -14.01 -11.34
CA LEU A 100 -15.18 -12.54 -11.38
C LEU A 100 -13.83 -11.88 -11.05
N TYR A 101 -12.81 -12.66 -10.66
CA TYR A 101 -11.46 -12.14 -10.47
C TYR A 101 -10.75 -12.01 -11.81
N PRO A 102 -9.80 -11.07 -11.96
CA PRO A 102 -9.05 -10.88 -13.19
C PRO A 102 -7.98 -11.98 -13.38
N LEU A 103 -8.41 -13.22 -13.56
CA LEU A 103 -7.55 -14.40 -13.67
C LEU A 103 -6.71 -14.36 -14.95
N GLU A 104 -7.21 -13.71 -16.01
CA GLU A 104 -6.47 -13.49 -17.26
C GLU A 104 -5.25 -12.60 -17.03
N ILE A 105 -5.36 -11.62 -16.14
CA ILE A 105 -4.23 -10.76 -15.76
C ILE A 105 -3.21 -11.56 -14.96
N ALA A 106 -3.66 -12.40 -14.03
CA ALA A 106 -2.78 -13.27 -13.25
C ALA A 106 -2.03 -14.27 -14.16
N GLU A 107 -2.74 -14.87 -15.12
CA GLU A 107 -2.16 -15.78 -16.11
C GLU A 107 -1.14 -15.08 -17.02
N ALA A 108 -1.50 -13.91 -17.57
CA ALA A 108 -0.58 -13.10 -18.37
C ALA A 108 0.66 -12.69 -17.58
N TRP A 109 0.48 -12.32 -16.31
CA TRP A 109 1.60 -11.97 -15.43
C TRP A 109 2.55 -13.16 -15.22
N CYS A 110 2.03 -14.35 -14.95
CA CYS A 110 2.87 -15.55 -14.78
C CYS A 110 3.61 -15.92 -16.07
N LEU A 111 2.96 -15.82 -17.23
CA LEU A 111 3.62 -16.04 -18.52
C LEU A 111 4.76 -15.03 -18.73
N ASP A 112 4.49 -13.75 -18.46
CA ASP A 112 5.45 -12.67 -18.68
C ASP A 112 6.56 -12.60 -17.63
N ASN A 113 6.39 -13.11 -16.41
CA ASN A 113 7.35 -12.94 -15.31
C ASN A 113 7.98 -14.25 -14.83
N ILE A 114 7.33 -15.39 -15.07
CA ILE A 114 7.81 -16.72 -14.66
C ILE A 114 8.18 -17.55 -15.89
N GLY A 115 7.37 -17.49 -16.95
CA GLY A 115 7.56 -18.25 -18.19
C GLY A 115 6.56 -19.39 -18.40
N PHE A 116 5.61 -19.61 -17.48
CA PHE A 116 4.55 -20.61 -17.66
C PHE A 116 3.22 -20.16 -17.04
N SER A 117 2.12 -20.75 -17.53
CA SER A 117 0.77 -20.49 -17.03
C SER A 117 0.53 -21.14 -15.66
N PRO A 118 -0.18 -20.49 -14.72
CA PRO A 118 -0.58 -21.11 -13.46
C PRO A 118 -1.52 -22.31 -13.65
N ARG A 119 -2.14 -22.47 -14.84
CA ARG A 119 -3.01 -23.61 -15.16
C ARG A 119 -2.26 -24.94 -15.27
N ILE A 120 -0.96 -24.89 -15.52
CA ILE A 120 -0.14 -26.10 -15.59
C ILE A 120 0.45 -26.50 -14.24
N CYS A 121 0.18 -25.72 -13.18
CA CYS A 121 0.67 -25.96 -11.82
C CYS A 121 -0.36 -26.73 -11.00
N ASP A 122 -0.11 -28.02 -10.78
CA ASP A 122 -0.95 -28.87 -9.93
C ASP A 122 -0.86 -28.43 -8.47
N SER A 123 0.34 -28.11 -8.00
CA SER A 123 0.53 -27.58 -6.66
C SER A 123 1.76 -26.68 -6.54
N VAL A 124 1.66 -25.71 -5.65
CA VAL A 124 2.78 -24.89 -5.16
C VAL A 124 2.87 -25.11 -3.67
N ARG A 125 3.95 -25.73 -3.21
CA ARG A 125 4.22 -25.99 -1.80
C ARG A 125 5.27 -25.02 -1.30
N VAL A 126 4.99 -24.30 -0.22
CA VAL A 126 5.93 -23.41 0.46
C VAL A 126 6.33 -24.06 1.78
N ILE A 127 7.62 -24.10 2.07
CA ILE A 127 8.15 -24.69 3.30
C ILE A 127 9.12 -23.68 3.91
N SER A 128 9.03 -23.47 5.22
CA SER A 128 9.97 -22.63 5.97
C SER A 128 10.42 -23.33 7.23
N ALA A 129 11.68 -23.10 7.61
CA ALA A 129 12.25 -23.43 8.90
C ALA A 129 12.57 -22.15 9.68
N THR A 130 13.03 -22.29 10.93
CA THR A 130 13.56 -21.14 11.68
C THR A 130 14.76 -20.53 10.94
N PRO A 131 14.95 -19.21 10.93
CA PRO A 131 16.13 -18.63 10.28
C PRO A 131 17.43 -19.18 10.87
N GLY A 132 18.32 -19.67 10.01
CA GLY A 132 19.63 -20.15 10.42
C GLY A 132 20.66 -19.01 10.50
N PRO A 133 21.86 -19.26 11.07
CA PRO A 133 22.93 -18.26 11.14
C PRO A 133 23.38 -17.75 9.76
N SER A 134 23.13 -18.54 8.70
CA SER A 134 23.50 -18.23 7.32
C SER A 134 22.37 -17.57 6.50
N GLY A 135 21.23 -17.23 7.10
CA GLY A 135 20.11 -16.56 6.44
C GLY A 135 18.79 -17.32 6.50
N PRO A 136 17.77 -16.86 5.74
CA PRO A 136 16.44 -17.46 5.76
C PRO A 136 16.45 -18.88 5.20
N MET A 137 15.76 -19.81 5.87
CA MET A 137 15.61 -21.20 5.42
C MET A 137 14.18 -21.39 4.90
N ALA A 138 14.00 -21.27 3.59
CA ALA A 138 12.70 -21.42 2.95
C ALA A 138 12.82 -21.99 1.54
N ALA A 139 11.74 -22.61 1.08
CA ALA A 139 11.62 -23.10 -0.28
C ALA A 139 10.20 -23.10 -0.81
N VAL A 140 10.12 -23.10 -2.13
CA VAL A 140 8.92 -23.24 -2.93
C VAL A 140 9.11 -24.42 -3.89
N ILE A 141 8.26 -25.43 -3.77
CA ILE A 141 8.23 -26.61 -4.65
C ILE A 141 7.01 -26.49 -5.54
N VAL A 142 7.23 -26.36 -6.84
CA VAL A 142 6.17 -26.29 -7.86
C VAL A 142 6.09 -27.65 -8.55
N LYS A 143 4.91 -28.28 -8.49
CA LYS A 143 4.60 -29.50 -9.25
C LYS A 143 3.71 -29.13 -10.43
N LEU A 144 4.10 -29.59 -11.61
CA LEU A 144 3.45 -29.30 -12.88
C LEU A 144 2.72 -30.54 -13.41
N ASN A 145 1.60 -30.37 -14.09
CA ASN A 145 0.89 -31.49 -14.74
C ASN A 145 1.56 -31.91 -16.06
N GLN A 146 2.36 -31.06 -16.68
CA GLN A 146 3.08 -31.31 -17.92
C GLN A 146 4.58 -31.04 -17.79
N PRO A 147 5.43 -31.69 -18.61
CA PRO A 147 6.87 -31.40 -18.63
C PRO A 147 7.16 -29.93 -18.99
N PHE A 148 8.15 -29.34 -18.34
CA PHE A 148 8.65 -27.99 -18.58
C PHE A 148 10.17 -27.99 -18.42
N ALA A 149 10.91 -27.32 -19.30
CA ALA A 149 12.36 -27.23 -19.16
C ALA A 149 12.73 -26.00 -18.32
N ILE A 150 13.61 -26.16 -17.33
CA ILE A 150 14.06 -25.03 -16.48
C ILE A 150 14.67 -23.87 -17.29
N GLY A 151 15.22 -24.15 -18.47
CA GLY A 151 15.74 -23.14 -19.40
C GLY A 151 14.67 -22.23 -20.03
N ASP A 152 13.40 -22.65 -20.00
CA ASP A 152 12.26 -21.85 -20.51
C ASP A 152 11.72 -20.86 -19.45
N LEU A 153 12.30 -20.85 -18.25
CA LEU A 153 12.00 -19.81 -17.25
C LEU A 153 12.37 -18.43 -17.79
N ASN A 154 11.64 -17.40 -17.34
CA ASN A 154 11.91 -16.04 -17.75
C ASN A 154 13.38 -15.64 -17.44
N PRO A 155 14.18 -15.17 -18.42
CA PRO A 155 15.57 -14.75 -18.20
C PRO A 155 15.75 -13.57 -17.23
N GLN A 156 14.70 -12.79 -16.99
CA GLN A 156 14.69 -11.76 -15.94
C GLN A 156 14.52 -12.35 -14.54
N LEU A 157 13.98 -13.58 -14.42
CA LEU A 157 13.82 -14.28 -13.14
C LEU A 157 15.07 -15.07 -12.76
N VAL A 158 15.75 -15.71 -13.73
CA VAL A 158 16.92 -16.58 -13.48
C VAL A 158 18.13 -16.19 -14.33
N ARG A 159 19.33 -16.39 -13.79
CA ARG A 159 20.58 -16.26 -14.54
C ARG A 159 20.92 -17.58 -15.22
N ALA A 160 20.35 -17.77 -16.42
CA ALA A 160 20.54 -18.99 -17.20
C ALA A 160 22.01 -19.23 -17.63
N ASP A 161 22.80 -18.17 -17.71
CA ASP A 161 24.24 -18.19 -18.02
C ASP A 161 25.14 -18.49 -16.82
N ALA A 162 24.58 -18.52 -15.60
CA ALA A 162 25.32 -18.68 -14.35
C ALA A 162 24.94 -20.00 -13.66
N VAL A 163 24.94 -21.12 -14.38
CA VAL A 163 24.72 -22.44 -13.77
C VAL A 163 25.74 -22.65 -12.65
N THR A 164 25.24 -22.94 -11.45
CA THR A 164 26.04 -23.18 -10.25
C THR A 164 25.75 -24.58 -9.71
N GLU A 165 26.71 -25.16 -9.01
CA GLU A 165 26.53 -26.39 -8.25
C GLU A 165 26.39 -26.05 -6.77
N VAL A 166 25.33 -26.54 -6.13
CA VAL A 166 25.08 -26.40 -4.70
C VAL A 166 24.96 -27.82 -4.14
N ASP A 167 25.95 -28.25 -3.37
CA ASP A 167 25.98 -29.58 -2.73
C ASP A 167 25.71 -30.74 -3.72
N GLY A 168 26.34 -30.68 -4.91
CA GLY A 168 26.18 -31.69 -5.97
C GLY A 168 24.94 -31.50 -6.86
N LEU A 169 24.11 -30.50 -6.58
CA LEU A 169 22.88 -30.21 -7.33
C LEU A 169 23.11 -29.06 -8.32
N SER A 170 22.81 -29.32 -9.60
CA SER A 170 22.84 -28.29 -10.65
C SER A 170 21.70 -27.29 -10.46
N CYS A 171 22.05 -26.01 -10.35
CA CYS A 171 21.15 -24.95 -9.95
C CYS A 171 21.31 -23.69 -10.82
N LEU A 172 20.21 -22.96 -11.02
CA LEU A 172 20.20 -21.62 -11.62
C LEU A 172 19.97 -20.57 -10.52
N PRO A 173 20.87 -19.59 -10.34
CA PRO A 173 20.63 -18.50 -9.41
C PRO A 173 19.47 -17.60 -9.87
N ILE A 174 18.65 -17.12 -8.94
CA ILE A 174 17.60 -16.14 -9.27
C ILE A 174 18.18 -14.72 -9.38
N ASN A 175 17.58 -13.89 -10.22
CA ASN A 175 17.80 -12.45 -10.26
C ASN A 175 17.00 -11.79 -9.13
N GLY A 176 17.54 -11.83 -7.92
CA GLY A 176 16.83 -11.37 -6.73
C GLY A 176 17.72 -11.35 -5.49
N PRO A 177 17.19 -11.66 -4.29
CA PRO A 177 17.99 -11.74 -3.08
C PRO A 177 19.12 -12.77 -3.25
N PRO A 178 20.35 -12.46 -2.79
CA PRO A 178 21.46 -13.39 -2.88
C PRO A 178 21.18 -14.67 -2.08
N GLY A 179 21.70 -15.80 -2.54
CA GLY A 179 21.57 -17.08 -1.85
C GLY A 179 20.25 -17.82 -2.13
N VAL A 180 19.50 -17.47 -3.18
CA VAL A 180 18.33 -18.23 -3.64
C VAL A 180 18.59 -18.82 -5.03
N VAL A 181 18.27 -20.09 -5.19
CA VAL A 181 18.54 -20.87 -6.40
C VAL A 181 17.30 -21.65 -6.85
N VAL A 182 17.27 -21.99 -8.13
CA VAL A 182 16.29 -22.87 -8.76
C VAL A 182 16.95 -24.19 -9.14
N HIS A 183 16.38 -25.29 -8.71
CA HIS A 183 16.78 -26.65 -9.06
C HIS A 183 15.58 -27.39 -9.69
N GLN A 184 15.84 -28.18 -10.73
CA GLN A 184 14.83 -29.01 -11.39
C GLN A 184 15.25 -30.48 -11.29
N PRO A 185 14.72 -31.26 -10.33
CA PRO A 185 15.08 -32.68 -10.20
C PRO A 185 14.44 -33.56 -11.29
N ASP A 186 13.29 -33.16 -11.83
CA ASP A 186 12.60 -33.85 -12.92
C ASP A 186 11.80 -32.83 -13.78
N PRO A 187 11.37 -33.19 -15.01
CA PRO A 187 10.69 -32.24 -15.91
C PRO A 187 9.36 -31.66 -15.37
N LYS A 188 8.79 -32.19 -14.29
CA LYS A 188 7.52 -31.74 -13.71
C LYS A 188 7.68 -31.11 -12.31
N THR A 189 8.91 -30.93 -11.84
CA THR A 189 9.18 -30.39 -10.51
C THR A 189 10.19 -29.25 -10.59
N ILE A 190 9.84 -28.09 -10.05
CA ILE A 190 10.75 -26.96 -9.91
C ILE A 190 10.86 -26.64 -8.42
N ILE A 191 12.08 -26.53 -7.91
CA ILE A 191 12.38 -26.19 -6.52
C ILE A 191 13.08 -24.84 -6.53
N VAL A 192 12.52 -23.85 -5.83
CA VAL A 192 13.17 -22.57 -5.56
C VAL A 192 13.49 -22.53 -4.07
N ALA A 193 14.76 -22.49 -3.68
CA ALA A 193 15.15 -22.60 -2.28
C ALA A 193 16.36 -21.71 -1.95
N SER A 194 16.52 -21.39 -0.67
CA SER A 194 17.79 -20.88 -0.16
C SER A 194 18.90 -21.92 -0.37
N THR A 195 20.09 -21.48 -0.78
CA THR A 195 21.23 -22.40 -1.07
C THR A 195 21.56 -23.28 0.12
N ASN A 196 21.53 -22.72 1.34
CA ASN A 196 21.79 -23.44 2.59
C ASN A 196 20.65 -24.36 3.07
N TYR A 197 19.58 -24.51 2.28
CA TYR A 197 18.42 -25.33 2.64
C TYR A 197 18.04 -26.34 1.55
N LEU A 198 18.60 -26.19 0.34
CA LEU A 198 18.25 -27.01 -0.83
C LEU A 198 18.55 -28.50 -0.63
N GLU A 199 19.76 -28.85 -0.17
CA GLU A 199 20.16 -30.24 0.06
C GLU A 199 19.22 -30.92 1.07
N THR A 200 18.98 -30.27 2.21
CA THR A 200 18.08 -30.77 3.27
C THR A 200 16.67 -31.07 2.75
N LEU A 201 16.16 -30.27 1.80
CA LEU A 201 14.85 -30.49 1.18
C LEU A 201 14.84 -31.69 0.23
N VAL A 202 15.90 -31.86 -0.56
CA VAL A 202 16.02 -32.97 -1.50
C VAL A 202 16.20 -34.28 -0.74
N ASP A 203 16.99 -34.29 0.33
CA ASP A 203 17.15 -35.43 1.23
C ASP A 203 15.84 -35.81 1.93
N ALA A 204 15.08 -34.81 2.39
CA ALA A 204 13.77 -35.03 2.98
C ALA A 204 12.77 -35.67 1.98
N ALA A 205 12.92 -35.40 0.68
CA ALA A 205 12.13 -36.08 -0.36
C ALA A 205 12.53 -37.55 -0.57
N GLY A 206 13.78 -37.90 -0.26
CA GLY A 206 14.34 -39.25 -0.37
C GLY A 206 13.91 -40.24 0.74
N GLY A 207 13.09 -39.82 1.70
CA GLY A 207 12.55 -40.69 2.75
C GLY A 207 13.33 -40.69 4.07
N GLY A 208 13.95 -39.55 4.43
CA GLY A 208 14.55 -39.35 5.76
C GLY A 208 13.54 -39.44 6.91
N GLN A 209 14.02 -39.46 8.16
CA GLN A 209 13.13 -39.48 9.33
C GLN A 209 12.27 -38.20 9.35
N PRO A 210 10.93 -38.30 9.44
CA PRO A 210 10.06 -37.13 9.38
C PRO A 210 10.06 -36.37 10.71
N GLY A 211 10.32 -35.07 10.65
CA GLY A 211 10.11 -34.15 11.77
C GLY A 211 8.63 -33.97 12.14
N GLN A 212 8.35 -33.20 13.19
CA GLN A 212 7.00 -33.01 13.69
C GLN A 212 6.04 -32.45 12.62
N LEU A 213 6.48 -31.44 11.85
CA LEU A 213 5.67 -30.85 10.78
C LEU A 213 5.32 -31.88 9.70
N ALA A 214 6.28 -32.72 9.29
CA ALA A 214 6.05 -33.76 8.30
C ALA A 214 5.04 -34.80 8.78
N GLN A 215 5.13 -35.23 10.05
CA GLN A 215 4.16 -36.15 10.66
C GLN A 215 2.75 -35.55 10.72
N LEU A 216 2.64 -34.27 11.07
CA LEU A 216 1.37 -33.54 11.08
C LEU A 216 0.82 -33.39 9.65
N ALA A 217 1.65 -33.00 8.69
CA ALA A 217 1.29 -32.82 7.28
C ALA A 217 0.79 -34.13 6.63
N SER A 218 1.36 -35.28 7.01
CA SER A 218 0.91 -36.61 6.59
C SER A 218 -0.47 -37.01 7.13
N ASN A 219 -1.09 -36.21 7.99
CA ASN A 219 -2.45 -36.41 8.48
C ASN A 219 -3.42 -35.29 8.09
N VAL A 220 -2.95 -34.24 7.42
CA VAL A 220 -3.78 -33.12 6.97
C VAL A 220 -4.15 -33.30 5.50
N SER A 221 -5.46 -33.38 5.24
CA SER A 221 -5.99 -33.34 3.87
C SER A 221 -5.90 -31.92 3.28
N HIS A 222 -5.50 -31.84 2.01
CA HIS A 222 -5.42 -30.61 1.23
C HIS A 222 -6.36 -30.60 0.02
N ASP A 223 -7.51 -31.27 0.09
CA ASP A 223 -8.45 -31.31 -1.06
C ASP A 223 -9.08 -29.94 -1.41
N GLY A 224 -8.82 -28.92 -0.59
CA GLY A 224 -9.15 -27.52 -0.86
C GLY A 224 -8.14 -26.84 -1.80
N HIS A 225 -8.32 -25.54 -1.97
CA HIS A 225 -7.49 -24.70 -2.82
C HIS A 225 -6.19 -24.26 -2.12
N LEU A 226 -6.24 -24.08 -0.79
CA LEU A 226 -5.11 -23.75 0.05
C LEU A 226 -5.15 -24.56 1.35
N ALA A 227 -3.99 -25.01 1.82
CA ALA A 227 -3.79 -25.45 3.19
C ALA A 227 -2.45 -24.90 3.72
N ILE A 228 -2.43 -24.31 4.91
CA ILE A 228 -1.21 -23.85 5.59
C ILE A 228 -1.17 -24.49 6.96
N LEU A 229 -0.10 -25.20 7.27
CA LEU A 229 0.15 -25.84 8.54
C LEU A 229 1.38 -25.21 9.19
N LEU A 230 1.24 -24.79 10.44
CA LEU A 230 2.31 -24.24 11.27
C LEU A 230 2.48 -25.14 12.50
N ALA A 231 3.66 -25.72 12.68
CA ALA A 231 4.03 -26.44 13.89
C ALA A 231 4.51 -25.43 14.95
N ILE A 232 3.99 -25.55 16.17
CA ILE A 232 4.25 -24.58 17.24
C ILE A 232 5.45 -24.98 18.09
N GLU A 233 5.73 -26.27 18.26
CA GLU A 233 6.82 -26.73 19.14
C GLU A 233 8.19 -26.09 18.79
N PRO A 234 8.65 -26.06 17.53
CA PRO A 234 10.00 -25.55 17.22
C PRO A 234 10.14 -24.04 17.48
N VAL A 235 9.04 -23.30 17.39
CA VAL A 235 9.00 -21.84 17.56
C VAL A 235 8.53 -21.40 18.93
N ARG A 236 8.03 -22.32 19.77
CA ARG A 236 7.47 -22.04 21.09
C ARG A 236 8.44 -21.25 21.99
N PRO A 237 9.74 -21.60 22.11
CA PRO A 237 10.67 -20.83 22.93
C PRO A 237 10.84 -19.39 22.45
N MET A 238 10.87 -19.18 21.13
CA MET A 238 10.97 -17.85 20.52
C MET A 238 9.73 -17.00 20.80
N ILE A 239 8.54 -17.58 20.60
CA ILE A 239 7.27 -16.90 20.86
C ILE A 239 7.15 -16.56 22.34
N ASN A 240 7.46 -17.49 23.24
CA ASN A 240 7.42 -17.27 24.68
C ASN A 240 8.41 -16.20 25.11
N GLY A 241 9.65 -16.21 24.58
CA GLY A 241 10.64 -15.17 24.86
C GLY A 241 10.18 -13.78 24.42
N MET A 242 9.56 -13.69 23.24
CA MET A 242 8.97 -12.44 22.76
C MET A 242 7.81 -11.98 23.67
N LEU A 243 6.88 -12.86 24.01
CA LEU A 243 5.75 -12.53 24.88
C LEU A 243 6.21 -12.10 26.28
N GLN A 244 7.26 -12.71 26.83
CA GLN A 244 7.86 -12.30 28.11
C GLN A 244 8.46 -10.89 28.03
N ALA A 245 9.12 -10.54 26.93
CA ALA A 245 9.67 -9.19 26.73
C ALA A 245 8.57 -8.11 26.70
N PHE A 246 7.38 -8.45 26.23
CA PHE A 246 6.23 -7.54 26.17
C PHE A 246 5.24 -7.69 27.33
N ALA A 247 5.47 -8.63 28.27
CA ALA A 247 4.49 -8.97 29.30
C ALA A 247 4.06 -7.76 30.15
N ASN A 248 4.99 -6.86 30.45
CA ASN A 248 4.71 -5.63 31.23
C ASN A 248 4.02 -4.52 30.42
N GLN A 249 3.92 -4.65 29.10
CA GLN A 249 3.27 -3.70 28.20
C GLN A 249 1.89 -4.20 27.72
N LEU A 250 1.57 -5.47 27.96
CA LEU A 250 0.29 -6.05 27.56
C LEU A 250 -0.83 -5.54 28.49
N PRO A 251 -1.96 -5.05 27.93
CA PRO A 251 -3.17 -4.80 28.70
C PRO A 251 -3.54 -6.03 29.55
N PRO A 252 -4.01 -5.87 30.81
CA PRO A 252 -4.33 -7.00 31.69
C PRO A 252 -5.31 -8.00 31.09
N GLN A 253 -6.23 -7.50 30.25
CA GLN A 253 -7.20 -8.31 29.52
C GLN A 253 -6.52 -9.32 28.59
N LEU A 254 -5.35 -8.99 28.02
CA LEU A 254 -4.62 -9.85 27.09
C LEU A 254 -3.67 -10.85 27.77
N ALA A 255 -3.45 -10.74 29.09
CA ALA A 255 -2.53 -11.61 29.81
C ALA A 255 -2.82 -13.13 29.65
N PRO A 256 -4.09 -13.60 29.66
CA PRO A 256 -4.39 -15.03 29.47
C PRO A 256 -3.94 -15.58 28.11
N PHE A 257 -3.85 -14.75 27.07
CA PHE A 257 -3.42 -15.19 25.73
C PHE A 257 -1.93 -15.48 25.62
N THR A 258 -1.13 -15.08 26.62
CA THR A 258 0.30 -15.40 26.65
C THR A 258 0.57 -16.89 26.82
N GLU A 259 -0.40 -17.67 27.32
CA GLU A 259 -0.29 -19.12 27.45
C GLU A 259 -0.57 -19.88 26.15
N LEU A 260 -1.16 -19.22 25.14
CA LEU A 260 -1.62 -19.83 23.90
C LEU A 260 -0.56 -20.69 23.18
N PRO A 261 0.72 -20.28 23.08
CA PRO A 261 1.76 -21.12 22.47
C PRO A 261 2.00 -22.44 23.21
N ASN A 262 1.75 -22.48 24.52
CA ASN A 262 1.95 -23.68 25.34
C ASN A 262 0.82 -24.69 25.18
N LEU A 263 -0.36 -24.23 24.76
CA LEU A 263 -1.55 -25.06 24.56
C LEU A 263 -1.59 -25.75 23.19
N LEU A 264 -0.76 -25.32 22.23
CA LEU A 264 -0.86 -25.71 20.83
C LEU A 264 0.28 -26.62 20.35
N ASP A 265 -0.07 -27.69 19.65
CA ASP A 265 0.84 -28.46 18.77
C ASP A 265 1.00 -27.76 17.42
N ALA A 266 -0.12 -27.33 16.84
CA ALA A 266 -0.13 -26.79 15.48
C ALA A 266 -1.32 -25.86 15.21
N ILE A 267 -1.16 -25.01 14.20
CA ILE A 267 -2.22 -24.18 13.62
C ILE A 267 -2.37 -24.57 12.15
N LEU A 268 -3.61 -24.75 11.71
CA LEU A 268 -3.94 -25.15 10.34
C LEU A 268 -4.96 -24.19 9.74
N ILE A 269 -4.62 -23.56 8.62
CA ILE A 269 -5.51 -22.76 7.80
C ILE A 269 -5.87 -23.58 6.56
N ARG A 270 -7.14 -23.65 6.19
CA ARG A 270 -7.59 -24.26 4.92
C ARG A 270 -8.53 -23.31 4.21
N ILE A 271 -8.48 -23.28 2.88
CA ILE A 271 -9.46 -22.60 2.04
C ILE A 271 -9.94 -23.60 1.00
N ASN A 272 -11.25 -23.84 0.93
CA ASN A 272 -11.90 -24.63 -0.09
C ASN A 272 -13.05 -23.84 -0.73
N LEU A 273 -12.79 -23.25 -1.89
CA LEU A 273 -13.76 -22.44 -2.61
C LEU A 273 -14.86 -23.25 -3.33
N ASP A 274 -14.70 -24.57 -3.49
CA ASP A 274 -15.74 -25.43 -4.09
C ASP A 274 -16.80 -25.86 -3.08
N ASP A 275 -16.47 -25.75 -1.78
CA ASP A 275 -17.33 -26.20 -0.71
C ASP A 275 -17.95 -24.98 -0.03
N ASP A 276 -19.20 -24.71 -0.41
CA ASP A 276 -20.00 -23.64 0.18
C ASP A 276 -20.13 -23.77 1.70
N GLN A 277 -19.88 -24.94 2.29
CA GLN A 277 -19.92 -25.20 3.72
C GLN A 277 -18.54 -25.16 4.40
N GLN A 278 -17.44 -25.33 3.64
CA GLN A 278 -16.05 -25.40 4.15
C GLN A 278 -15.10 -24.38 3.48
N GLY A 279 -15.64 -23.22 3.11
CA GLY A 279 -14.94 -22.09 2.48
C GLY A 279 -13.55 -21.77 3.03
N ALA A 280 -13.43 -21.38 4.29
CA ALA A 280 -12.14 -21.24 4.97
C ALA A 280 -12.21 -21.79 6.41
N GLN A 281 -11.13 -22.37 6.90
CA GLN A 281 -11.07 -22.97 8.23
C GLN A 281 -9.78 -22.53 8.91
N LEU A 282 -9.86 -22.14 10.18
CA LEU A 282 -8.73 -21.97 11.08
C LEU A 282 -8.88 -23.01 12.19
N ALA A 283 -8.00 -24.00 12.19
CA ALA A 283 -7.98 -25.07 13.15
C ALA A 283 -6.77 -24.94 14.08
N PHE A 284 -7.02 -25.06 15.37
CA PHE A 284 -6.02 -25.14 16.40
C PHE A 284 -5.95 -26.60 16.87
N LEU A 285 -4.75 -27.17 16.86
CA LEU A 285 -4.47 -28.49 17.40
C LEU A 285 -3.85 -28.30 18.77
N ALA A 286 -4.57 -28.71 19.82
CA ALA A 286 -4.08 -28.67 21.18
C ALA A 286 -3.11 -29.81 21.47
N VAL A 287 -2.17 -29.58 22.40
CA VAL A 287 -1.18 -30.60 22.84
C VAL A 287 -1.86 -31.84 23.44
N ASP A 288 -2.92 -31.64 24.22
CA ASP A 288 -3.72 -32.70 24.85
C ASP A 288 -5.17 -32.21 25.07
N ASP A 289 -6.03 -33.07 25.65
CA ASP A 289 -7.43 -32.74 25.87
C ASP A 289 -7.62 -31.64 26.95
N ALA A 290 -6.73 -31.56 27.94
CA ALA A 290 -6.81 -30.52 28.98
C ALA A 290 -6.42 -29.14 28.41
N ALA A 291 -5.44 -29.09 27.53
CA ALA A 291 -5.09 -27.90 26.76
C ALA A 291 -6.22 -27.50 25.80
N ALA A 292 -6.94 -28.48 25.24
CA ALA A 292 -8.12 -28.21 24.41
C ALA A 292 -9.25 -27.56 25.23
N ASP A 293 -9.51 -28.00 26.47
CA ASP A 293 -10.48 -27.36 27.38
C ASP A 293 -10.12 -25.90 27.65
N LYS A 294 -8.83 -25.65 27.95
CA LYS A 294 -8.33 -24.29 28.19
C LYS A 294 -8.41 -23.42 26.95
N LEU A 295 -8.04 -23.95 25.79
CA LEU A 295 -8.07 -23.22 24.53
C LEU A 295 -9.50 -22.86 24.13
N GLU A 296 -10.47 -23.75 24.37
CA GLU A 296 -11.89 -23.47 24.13
C GLU A 296 -12.37 -22.28 24.95
N THR A 297 -12.00 -22.25 26.23
CA THR A 297 -12.29 -21.14 27.15
C THR A 297 -11.61 -19.85 26.67
N LEU A 298 -10.32 -19.89 26.37
CA LEU A 298 -9.57 -18.71 25.89
C LEU A 298 -10.14 -18.14 24.59
N LEU A 299 -10.53 -18.99 23.63
CA LEU A 299 -11.13 -18.55 22.37
C LEU A 299 -12.53 -17.96 22.58
N ALA A 300 -13.31 -18.50 23.51
CA ALA A 300 -14.60 -17.93 23.90
C ALA A 300 -14.41 -16.54 24.54
N ASP A 301 -13.47 -16.41 25.47
CA ASP A 301 -13.12 -15.14 26.12
C ASP A 301 -12.61 -14.11 25.10
N ALA A 302 -11.79 -14.53 24.12
CA ALA A 302 -11.33 -13.66 23.03
C ALA A 302 -12.50 -13.09 22.23
N THR A 303 -13.46 -13.95 21.91
CA THR A 303 -14.64 -13.57 21.13
C THR A 303 -15.50 -12.60 21.92
N GLN A 304 -15.69 -12.85 23.22
CA GLN A 304 -16.45 -11.95 24.09
C GLN A 304 -15.76 -10.60 24.27
N MET A 305 -14.45 -10.60 24.47
CA MET A 305 -13.66 -9.37 24.55
C MET A 305 -13.73 -8.55 23.26
N GLY A 306 -13.63 -9.21 22.10
CA GLY A 306 -13.79 -8.56 20.80
C GLY A 306 -15.17 -7.92 20.64
N ARG A 307 -16.23 -8.62 21.08
CA ARG A 307 -17.61 -8.09 21.14
C ARG A 307 -17.67 -6.83 22.01
N ASP A 308 -17.13 -6.89 23.23
CA ASP A 308 -17.22 -5.80 24.19
C ASP A 308 -16.46 -4.55 23.72
N ILE A 309 -15.28 -4.72 23.12
CA ILE A 309 -14.50 -3.63 22.51
C ILE A 309 -15.28 -3.01 21.34
N ALA A 310 -15.83 -3.83 20.44
CA ALA A 310 -16.60 -3.34 19.30
C ALA A 310 -17.85 -2.56 19.75
N MET A 311 -18.58 -3.09 20.73
CA MET A 311 -19.77 -2.44 21.27
C MET A 311 -19.41 -1.15 22.02
N SER A 312 -18.30 -1.12 22.76
CA SER A 312 -17.81 0.10 23.41
C SER A 312 -17.53 1.22 22.40
N GLN A 313 -16.88 0.90 21.26
CA GLN A 313 -16.62 1.87 20.20
C GLN A 313 -17.92 2.38 19.55
N ILE A 314 -18.88 1.49 19.28
CA ILE A 314 -20.18 1.88 18.71
C ILE A 314 -20.92 2.81 19.67
N GLN A 315 -20.94 2.50 20.97
CA GLN A 315 -21.56 3.35 21.99
C GLN A 315 -20.88 4.72 22.10
N GLN A 316 -19.55 4.79 21.99
CA GLN A 316 -18.82 6.06 22.01
C GLN A 316 -19.12 6.95 20.79
N ASN A 317 -19.45 6.35 19.65
CA ASN A 317 -19.79 7.06 18.42
C ASN A 317 -21.26 7.49 18.37
N ILE A 318 -22.16 6.76 19.04
CA ILE A 318 -23.59 7.08 19.14
C ILE A 318 -23.83 7.79 20.49
N ARG A 319 -23.50 9.08 20.55
CA ARG A 319 -23.60 9.89 21.79
C ARG A 319 -24.99 10.48 22.04
N ASP A 320 -25.79 10.64 20.99
CA ASP A 320 -27.10 11.29 21.07
C ASP A 320 -28.21 10.33 21.50
N GLN A 321 -29.17 10.86 22.26
CA GLN A 321 -30.39 10.12 22.65
C GLN A 321 -31.49 10.34 21.60
N GLY A 322 -32.21 9.27 21.24
CA GLY A 322 -33.31 9.33 20.28
C GLY A 322 -33.60 8.00 19.61
N VAL A 323 -34.74 7.94 18.90
CA VAL A 323 -35.27 6.72 18.28
C VAL A 323 -34.29 6.06 17.30
N VAL A 324 -33.59 6.86 16.48
CA VAL A 324 -32.62 6.36 15.49
C VAL A 324 -31.33 5.86 16.16
N PRO A 325 -30.70 6.61 17.10
CA PRO A 325 -29.64 6.09 17.95
C PRO A 325 -29.98 4.78 18.69
N ASP A 326 -31.18 4.68 19.26
CA ASP A 326 -31.66 3.47 19.95
C ASP A 326 -31.78 2.27 19.00
N ALA A 327 -32.38 2.47 17.82
CA ALA A 327 -32.51 1.44 16.80
C ALA A 327 -31.14 0.99 16.26
N THR A 328 -30.19 1.93 16.14
CA THR A 328 -28.82 1.64 15.69
C THR A 328 -28.07 0.79 16.71
N ARG A 329 -28.19 1.08 18.02
CA ARG A 329 -27.64 0.24 19.09
C ARG A 329 -28.23 -1.17 19.06
N ALA A 330 -29.56 -1.28 18.97
CA ALA A 330 -30.23 -2.59 18.90
C ALA A 330 -29.82 -3.40 17.66
N TYR A 331 -29.58 -2.74 16.51
CA TYR A 331 -29.04 -3.39 15.33
C TYR A 331 -27.60 -3.86 15.54
N ALA A 332 -26.75 -2.99 16.11
CA ALA A 332 -25.36 -3.32 16.43
C ALA A 332 -25.26 -4.52 17.38
N ASP A 333 -26.06 -4.57 18.44
CA ASP A 333 -26.11 -5.71 19.37
C ASP A 333 -26.47 -7.02 18.64
N ARG A 334 -27.53 -7.02 17.81
CA ARG A 334 -27.92 -8.20 17.03
C ARG A 334 -26.80 -8.66 16.08
N MET A 335 -26.12 -7.70 15.45
CA MET A 335 -25.02 -8.00 14.54
C MET A 335 -23.82 -8.57 15.31
N ALA A 336 -23.48 -7.97 16.45
CA ALA A 336 -22.41 -8.44 17.32
C ALA A 336 -22.68 -9.86 17.84
N ASP A 337 -23.92 -10.16 18.24
CA ASP A 337 -24.32 -11.52 18.65
C ASP A 337 -24.25 -12.52 17.50
N ARG A 338 -24.66 -12.11 16.30
CA ARG A 338 -24.52 -12.93 15.10
C ARG A 338 -23.04 -13.23 14.83
N ILE A 339 -22.18 -12.22 14.80
CA ILE A 339 -20.71 -12.34 14.58
C ILE A 339 -20.01 -13.10 15.71
N THR A 340 -20.50 -13.04 16.95
CA THR A 340 -19.95 -13.83 18.06
C THR A 340 -20.33 -15.29 17.88
N THR A 341 -21.58 -15.56 17.50
CA THR A 341 -22.08 -16.93 17.22
C THR A 341 -21.32 -17.55 16.04
N MET A 342 -21.28 -16.84 14.91
CA MET A 342 -20.04 -16.53 14.18
C MET A 342 -18.76 -17.34 14.45
N LEU A 343 -18.03 -16.81 15.42
CA LEU A 343 -16.66 -17.13 15.72
C LEU A 343 -16.55 -18.17 16.83
N ARG A 344 -17.64 -18.84 17.21
CA ARG A 344 -17.57 -19.92 18.20
C ARG A 344 -16.78 -21.10 17.62
N PRO A 345 -15.70 -21.54 18.27
CA PRO A 345 -14.96 -22.72 17.83
C PRO A 345 -15.80 -23.98 18.00
N LYS A 346 -15.69 -24.89 17.03
CA LYS A 346 -16.22 -26.25 17.14
C LYS A 346 -15.10 -27.17 17.56
N ARG A 347 -15.26 -27.85 18.70
CA ARG A 347 -14.27 -28.79 19.22
C ARG A 347 -14.57 -30.23 18.81
N THR A 348 -13.52 -30.98 18.50
CA THR A 348 -13.55 -32.43 18.28
C THR A 348 -12.25 -33.01 18.83
N GLY A 349 -12.30 -33.59 20.04
CA GLY A 349 -11.11 -34.01 20.78
C GLY A 349 -10.14 -32.84 20.99
N ARG A 350 -8.87 -33.04 20.61
CA ARG A 350 -7.81 -32.02 20.68
C ARG A 350 -7.89 -30.92 19.62
N ARG A 351 -8.86 -30.97 18.70
CA ARG A 351 -8.93 -30.02 17.57
C ARG A 351 -10.08 -29.05 17.77
N LEU A 352 -9.77 -27.75 17.74
CA LEU A 352 -10.75 -26.67 17.75
C LEU A 352 -10.75 -25.99 16.39
N VAL A 353 -11.92 -25.81 15.78
CA VAL A 353 -12.04 -25.27 14.42
C VAL A 353 -12.97 -24.07 14.39
N LEU A 354 -12.45 -22.96 13.87
CA LEU A 354 -13.19 -21.81 13.39
C LEU A 354 -13.41 -21.99 11.88
N SER A 355 -14.61 -21.71 11.37
CA SER A 355 -14.95 -21.96 9.96
C SER A 355 -15.66 -20.78 9.31
N ALA A 356 -15.53 -20.72 7.99
CA ALA A 356 -15.99 -19.68 7.09
C ALA A 356 -16.63 -20.25 5.81
N SER A 357 -17.72 -19.68 5.31
CA SER A 357 -18.42 -20.07 4.08
C SER A 357 -18.30 -18.98 3.01
N PRO A 358 -18.12 -19.34 1.73
CA PRO A 358 -18.06 -18.39 0.61
C PRO A 358 -19.43 -17.76 0.27
N SER A 359 -20.53 -18.52 0.37
CA SER A 359 -21.87 -18.06 -0.07
C SER A 359 -22.47 -16.96 0.81
N GLN A 360 -22.06 -16.88 2.08
CA GLN A 360 -22.42 -15.77 2.98
C GLN A 360 -21.57 -14.52 2.73
N GLY A 361 -20.39 -14.70 2.13
CA GLY A 361 -19.50 -13.64 1.67
C GLY A 361 -19.91 -13.08 0.31
N LEU A 362 -20.39 -13.88 -0.64
CA LEU A 362 -20.68 -13.41 -2.00
C LEU A 362 -21.88 -12.44 -2.08
N ALA A 363 -22.94 -12.69 -1.30
CA ALA A 363 -24.04 -11.74 -1.17
C ALA A 363 -23.58 -10.43 -0.51
N ALA A 364 -22.72 -10.53 0.51
CA ALA A 364 -22.15 -9.39 1.21
C ALA A 364 -21.05 -8.68 0.42
N GLN A 365 -20.30 -9.34 -0.47
CA GLN A 365 -19.20 -8.78 -1.27
C GLN A 365 -19.71 -8.15 -2.56
N GLY A 366 -20.73 -8.72 -3.20
CA GLY A 366 -21.43 -8.05 -4.31
C GLY A 366 -22.12 -6.76 -3.83
N MET A 367 -22.76 -6.81 -2.65
CA MET A 367 -23.32 -5.62 -2.01
C MET A 367 -22.25 -4.70 -1.41
N LEU A 368 -21.18 -5.19 -0.77
CA LEU A 368 -20.09 -4.34 -0.27
C LEU A 368 -19.33 -3.70 -1.43
N VAL A 369 -19.04 -4.37 -2.54
CA VAL A 369 -18.38 -3.73 -3.69
C VAL A 369 -19.31 -2.72 -4.36
N ALA A 370 -20.63 -2.97 -4.40
CA ALA A 370 -21.62 -2.00 -4.86
C ALA A 370 -21.85 -0.81 -3.89
N LEU A 371 -21.77 -1.04 -2.56
CA LEU A 371 -21.90 -0.02 -1.50
C LEU A 371 -20.58 0.68 -1.15
N LEU A 372 -19.45 0.07 -1.45
CA LEU A 372 -18.10 0.61 -1.26
C LEU A 372 -17.57 1.29 -2.53
N MET A 373 -18.19 1.13 -3.70
CA MET A 373 -17.82 1.96 -4.86
C MET A 373 -17.99 3.47 -4.56
N PRO A 374 -19.02 3.90 -3.82
CA PRO A 374 -19.07 5.25 -3.25
C PRO A 374 -18.05 5.49 -2.13
N ALA A 375 -17.85 4.54 -1.19
CA ALA A 375 -17.01 4.74 0.01
C ALA A 375 -15.48 4.65 -0.24
N VAL A 376 -15.03 3.93 -1.26
CA VAL A 376 -13.62 3.87 -1.71
C VAL A 376 -13.21 5.17 -2.42
N SER A 377 -14.18 5.95 -2.91
CA SER A 377 -13.89 7.33 -3.29
C SER A 377 -13.59 8.20 -2.06
N GLN A 378 -14.28 8.02 -0.92
CA GLN A 378 -14.03 8.76 0.33
C GLN A 378 -12.64 8.50 0.95
N ALA A 379 -12.16 7.27 0.96
CA ALA A 379 -10.79 6.96 1.42
C ALA A 379 -9.71 7.53 0.47
N ARG A 380 -9.99 7.58 -0.84
CA ARG A 380 -9.14 8.30 -1.81
C ARG A 380 -9.21 9.82 -1.58
N PHE A 381 -10.35 10.38 -1.18
CA PHE A 381 -10.49 11.81 -0.86
C PHE A 381 -9.67 12.24 0.36
N ALA A 382 -9.53 11.40 1.40
CA ALA A 382 -8.66 11.69 2.56
C ALA A 382 -7.16 11.69 2.22
N ALA A 383 -6.69 10.75 1.39
CA ALA A 383 -5.30 10.73 0.89
C ALA A 383 -5.02 11.87 -0.11
N ARG A 384 -6.06 12.31 -0.84
CA ARG A 384 -6.05 13.40 -1.80
C ARG A 384 -5.93 14.78 -1.15
N GLY A 385 -6.65 15.03 -0.06
CA GLY A 385 -6.49 16.24 0.76
C GLY A 385 -5.09 16.35 1.40
N GLN A 386 -4.47 15.22 1.75
CA GLN A 386 -3.12 15.22 2.31
C GLN A 386 -2.06 15.74 1.32
N ARG A 387 -2.21 15.49 0.01
CA ARG A 387 -1.29 16.04 -1.01
C ARG A 387 -1.47 17.53 -1.18
N ALA A 388 -2.71 18.03 -1.21
CA ALA A 388 -2.97 19.47 -1.30
C ALA A 388 -2.40 20.23 -0.09
N ARG A 389 -2.56 19.68 1.11
CA ARG A 389 -1.92 20.22 2.33
C ARG A 389 -0.39 20.18 2.25
N ASN A 390 0.19 19.15 1.65
CA ASN A 390 1.63 19.07 1.46
C ASN A 390 2.15 20.12 0.47
N ASN A 391 1.41 20.37 -0.62
CA ASN A 391 1.72 21.44 -1.57
C ASN A 391 1.68 22.81 -0.88
N LEU A 392 0.64 23.10 -0.08
CA LEU A 392 0.56 24.32 0.73
C LEU A 392 1.73 24.45 1.72
N LYS A 393 2.16 23.36 2.36
CA LYS A 393 3.35 23.36 3.22
C LYS A 393 4.64 23.67 2.45
N GLN A 394 4.82 23.09 1.26
CA GLN A 394 5.97 23.39 0.40
C GLN A 394 5.96 24.86 -0.04
N ILE A 395 4.79 25.39 -0.42
CA ILE A 395 4.62 26.82 -0.76
C ILE A 395 4.95 27.69 0.45
N GLY A 396 4.45 27.35 1.64
CA GLY A 396 4.76 28.08 2.88
C GLY A 396 6.25 28.09 3.20
N LEU A 397 6.91 26.94 3.10
CA LEU A 397 8.35 26.84 3.28
C LEU A 397 9.10 27.72 2.26
N ALA A 398 8.68 27.71 1.00
CA ALA A 398 9.26 28.55 -0.04
C ALA A 398 9.06 30.05 0.22
N MET A 399 7.88 30.47 0.68
CA MET A 399 7.60 31.86 1.08
C MET A 399 8.48 32.30 2.26
N HIS A 400 8.67 31.43 3.25
CA HIS A 400 9.56 31.68 4.40
C HIS A 400 11.03 31.77 3.99
N ASN A 401 11.47 30.91 3.07
CA ASN A 401 12.83 30.96 2.53
C ASN A 401 13.05 32.23 1.69
N TYR A 402 12.06 32.62 0.87
CA TYR A 402 12.07 33.88 0.14
C TYR A 402 12.17 35.07 1.11
N HIS A 403 11.33 35.11 2.14
CA HIS A 403 11.39 36.17 3.17
C HIS A 403 12.73 36.17 3.91
N SER A 404 13.32 35.01 4.16
CA SER A 404 14.65 34.90 4.79
C SER A 404 15.74 35.51 3.91
N ALA A 405 15.70 35.25 2.60
CA ALA A 405 16.66 35.77 1.63
C ALA A 405 16.47 37.27 1.33
N TYR A 406 15.24 37.72 1.14
CA TYR A 406 14.92 39.06 0.64
C TYR A 406 14.33 40.01 1.69
N ARG A 407 14.12 39.54 2.92
CA ARG A 407 13.57 40.30 4.06
C ARG A 407 12.18 40.91 3.82
N LYS A 408 11.44 40.34 2.86
CA LYS A 408 10.06 40.65 2.49
C LYS A 408 9.41 39.41 1.87
N LEU A 409 8.08 39.30 1.93
CA LEU A 409 7.35 38.36 1.09
C LEU A 409 7.50 38.73 -0.39
N PRO A 410 7.33 37.77 -1.34
CA PRO A 410 7.26 38.12 -2.75
C PRO A 410 6.04 39.00 -3.00
N ASP A 411 6.20 39.96 -3.90
CA ASP A 411 5.08 40.80 -4.33
C ASP A 411 4.11 39.90 -5.13
N ALA A 412 2.80 40.00 -4.88
CA ALA A 412 1.81 39.18 -5.60
C ALA A 412 1.88 39.39 -7.13
N VAL A 413 2.22 40.61 -7.51
CA VAL A 413 2.40 41.07 -8.88
C VAL A 413 3.74 41.79 -8.96
N SER A 414 4.72 41.23 -9.68
CA SER A 414 5.92 42.00 -10.02
C SER A 414 5.59 43.04 -11.07
N ARG A 415 6.32 44.16 -11.03
CA ARG A 415 6.10 45.32 -11.91
C ARG A 415 7.41 45.85 -12.45
N ASP A 416 7.38 46.37 -13.68
CA ASP A 416 8.48 47.14 -14.22
C ASP A 416 8.55 48.56 -13.62
N ALA A 417 9.52 49.36 -14.08
CA ALA A 417 9.70 50.74 -13.62
C ALA A 417 8.50 51.64 -13.92
N ASP A 418 7.69 51.31 -14.93
CA ASP A 418 6.49 52.04 -15.35
C ASP A 418 5.22 51.53 -14.63
N GLY A 419 5.38 50.56 -13.73
CA GLY A 419 4.29 49.98 -12.95
C GLY A 419 3.46 48.93 -13.69
N LYS A 420 3.86 48.52 -14.89
CA LYS A 420 3.20 47.47 -15.66
C LYS A 420 3.40 46.11 -14.98
N ALA A 421 2.32 45.34 -14.86
CA ALA A 421 2.38 44.00 -14.27
C ALA A 421 3.19 43.03 -15.16
N LEU A 422 4.10 42.28 -14.54
CA LEU A 422 4.98 41.32 -15.20
C LEU A 422 4.57 39.88 -14.87
N LEU A 423 5.02 39.36 -13.71
CA LEU A 423 4.93 37.96 -13.33
C LEU A 423 4.28 37.75 -11.96
N SER A 424 3.73 36.55 -11.76
CA SER A 424 3.19 36.12 -10.47
C SER A 424 4.28 35.85 -9.42
N TRP A 425 3.93 36.02 -8.14
CA TRP A 425 4.73 35.55 -7.00
C TRP A 425 5.20 34.08 -7.14
N ARG A 426 4.40 33.25 -7.82
CA ARG A 426 4.70 31.82 -8.07
C ARG A 426 6.00 31.66 -8.87
N VAL A 427 6.28 32.56 -9.82
CA VAL A 427 7.53 32.53 -10.57
C VAL A 427 8.70 32.91 -9.66
N HIS A 428 8.54 33.93 -8.81
CA HIS A 428 9.61 34.41 -7.92
C HIS A 428 10.01 33.42 -6.82
N ILE A 429 9.16 32.46 -6.47
CA ILE A 429 9.49 31.44 -5.48
C ILE A 429 10.03 30.13 -6.08
N LEU A 430 10.13 29.99 -7.41
CA LEU A 430 10.64 28.79 -8.09
C LEU A 430 11.99 28.30 -7.53
N PRO A 431 13.00 29.17 -7.27
CA PRO A 431 14.27 28.74 -6.66
C PRO A 431 14.10 28.02 -5.31
N PHE A 432 13.05 28.36 -4.56
CA PHE A 432 12.78 27.85 -3.22
C PHE A 432 11.88 26.61 -3.20
N ILE A 433 11.43 26.15 -4.38
CA ILE A 433 10.75 24.86 -4.58
C ILE A 433 11.54 23.94 -5.52
N GLU A 434 12.87 24.08 -5.54
CA GLU A 434 13.80 23.26 -6.34
C GLU A 434 13.60 23.39 -7.87
N GLN A 435 13.08 24.54 -8.33
CA GLN A 435 12.84 24.85 -9.74
C GLN A 435 13.76 25.96 -10.27
N GLN A 436 15.02 25.98 -9.81
CA GLN A 436 16.03 26.97 -10.24
C GLN A 436 16.24 27.00 -11.75
N ALA A 437 16.34 25.83 -12.38
CA ALA A 437 16.54 25.74 -13.84
C ALA A 437 15.37 26.37 -14.61
N LEU A 438 14.13 26.14 -14.16
CA LEU A 438 12.94 26.76 -14.76
C LEU A 438 12.90 28.27 -14.52
N TYR A 439 13.31 28.73 -13.34
CA TYR A 439 13.39 30.16 -13.02
C TYR A 439 14.34 30.92 -13.95
N GLU A 440 15.50 30.33 -14.26
CA GLU A 440 16.50 30.90 -15.17
C GLU A 440 16.02 30.98 -16.63
N GLU A 441 15.02 30.17 -17.01
CA GLU A 441 14.41 30.26 -18.34
C GLU A 441 13.45 31.46 -18.48
N PHE A 442 12.90 32.00 -17.39
CA PHE A 442 11.96 33.13 -17.46
C PHE A 442 12.67 34.45 -17.75
N HIS A 443 12.07 35.26 -18.64
CA HIS A 443 12.43 36.68 -18.77
C HIS A 443 11.65 37.48 -17.73
N LEU A 444 12.34 37.89 -16.66
CA LEU A 444 11.72 38.53 -15.48
C LEU A 444 11.30 39.98 -15.71
N ASP A 445 11.81 40.60 -16.77
CA ASP A 445 11.49 41.94 -17.26
C ASP A 445 10.36 41.95 -18.30
N GLU A 446 9.85 40.78 -18.67
CA GLU A 446 8.74 40.60 -19.60
C GLU A 446 7.45 40.16 -18.89
N PRO A 447 6.27 40.51 -19.42
CA PRO A 447 5.01 40.03 -18.88
C PRO A 447 4.86 38.52 -19.08
N TRP A 448 4.01 37.91 -18.25
CA TRP A 448 3.71 36.48 -18.28
C TRP A 448 3.20 35.97 -19.64
N ASP A 449 2.59 36.86 -20.43
CA ASP A 449 2.02 36.59 -21.76
C ASP A 449 2.92 37.05 -22.92
N SER A 450 4.20 37.31 -22.66
CA SER A 450 5.18 37.54 -23.74
C SER A 450 5.37 36.28 -24.61
N GLU A 451 5.81 36.46 -25.85
CA GLU A 451 6.05 35.33 -26.76
C GLU A 451 7.04 34.30 -26.18
N HIS A 452 7.99 34.76 -25.37
CA HIS A 452 8.93 33.91 -24.65
C HIS A 452 8.29 33.20 -23.46
N ASN A 453 7.72 33.96 -22.51
CA ASN A 453 7.22 33.42 -21.25
C ASN A 453 5.99 32.50 -21.43
N LEU A 454 5.16 32.74 -22.46
CA LEU A 454 4.04 31.85 -22.79
C LEU A 454 4.47 30.40 -23.06
N LYS A 455 5.69 30.19 -23.60
CA LYS A 455 6.22 28.84 -23.92
C LYS A 455 6.58 28.05 -22.66
N LEU A 456 6.71 28.71 -21.51
CA LEU A 456 7.06 28.11 -20.23
C LEU A 456 5.83 27.68 -19.41
N ILE A 457 4.64 28.15 -19.78
CA ILE A 457 3.37 27.78 -19.12
C ILE A 457 3.19 26.26 -18.95
N PRO A 458 3.44 25.41 -19.97
CA PRO A 458 3.28 23.96 -19.84
C PRO A 458 4.24 23.30 -18.84
N LYS A 459 5.34 23.97 -18.46
CA LYS A 459 6.33 23.47 -17.50
C LYS A 459 5.94 23.72 -16.03
N MET A 460 4.65 23.87 -15.74
CA MET A 460 4.14 24.13 -14.38
C MET A 460 4.64 23.06 -13.38
N PRO A 461 5.31 23.48 -12.28
CA PRO A 461 5.75 22.57 -11.22
C PRO A 461 4.61 21.76 -10.60
N ASP A 462 4.91 20.55 -10.15
CA ASP A 462 3.92 19.67 -9.51
C ASP A 462 3.35 20.24 -8.21
N THR A 463 4.13 21.05 -7.48
CA THR A 463 3.69 21.77 -6.28
C THR A 463 2.51 22.72 -6.55
N TYR A 464 2.34 23.21 -7.79
CA TYR A 464 1.20 24.06 -8.17
C TYR A 464 0.02 23.28 -8.77
N LYS A 465 0.20 21.98 -9.07
CA LYS A 465 -0.88 21.12 -9.55
C LYS A 465 -1.73 20.66 -8.38
N HIS A 466 -3.05 20.81 -8.50
CA HIS A 466 -3.95 20.25 -7.51
C HIS A 466 -4.07 18.73 -7.72
N ALA A 467 -3.88 17.93 -6.66
CA ALA A 467 -3.87 16.47 -6.76
C ALA A 467 -5.25 15.84 -7.09
N SER A 468 -6.33 16.63 -6.98
CA SER A 468 -7.70 16.12 -6.96
C SER A 468 -8.70 16.90 -7.81
N MET A 469 -8.35 18.12 -8.21
CA MET A 469 -9.19 18.99 -9.03
C MET A 469 -8.60 18.97 -10.43
N ASN A 470 -9.45 18.73 -11.42
CA ASN A 470 -9.02 18.81 -12.81
C ASN A 470 -9.01 20.27 -13.21
N THR A 471 -7.84 20.91 -13.16
CA THR A 471 -7.65 22.26 -13.70
C THR A 471 -7.18 22.19 -15.15
N PRO A 472 -7.52 23.18 -16.00
CA PRO A 472 -6.92 23.29 -17.32
C PRO A 472 -5.39 23.29 -17.24
N PRO A 473 -4.67 22.73 -18.24
CA PRO A 473 -3.21 22.70 -18.26
C PRO A 473 -2.61 24.09 -18.01
N GLY A 474 -1.67 24.18 -17.06
CA GLY A 474 -1.04 25.44 -16.68
C GLY A 474 -1.83 26.30 -15.68
N GLN A 475 -2.98 25.83 -15.17
CA GLN A 475 -3.73 26.56 -14.16
C GLN A 475 -3.59 25.96 -12.76
N THR A 476 -3.61 26.83 -11.75
CA THR A 476 -3.48 26.50 -10.35
C THR A 476 -4.60 27.12 -9.52
N VAL A 477 -4.93 26.44 -8.42
CA VAL A 477 -5.92 26.88 -7.43
C VAL A 477 -5.30 27.52 -6.18
N TYR A 478 -3.98 27.44 -6.01
CA TYR A 478 -3.30 28.01 -4.85
C TYR A 478 -3.09 29.50 -5.09
N GLN A 479 -3.88 30.35 -4.44
CA GLN A 479 -3.91 31.80 -4.66
C GLN A 479 -3.65 32.58 -3.38
N VAL A 480 -3.09 33.77 -3.49
CA VAL A 480 -2.95 34.69 -2.35
C VAL A 480 -4.17 35.61 -2.25
N PRO A 481 -4.70 35.89 -1.04
CA PRO A 481 -5.70 36.94 -0.87
C PRO A 481 -5.09 38.32 -1.16
N MET A 482 -5.63 39.02 -2.16
CA MET A 482 -5.24 40.37 -2.53
C MET A 482 -6.33 41.37 -2.13
N GLY A 483 -5.89 42.49 -1.55
CA GLY A 483 -6.76 43.57 -1.14
C GLY A 483 -6.09 44.49 -0.13
N GLU A 484 -6.71 45.64 0.12
CA GLU A 484 -6.34 46.50 1.24
C GLU A 484 -6.53 45.71 2.55
N GLY A 485 -5.60 45.86 3.50
CA GLY A 485 -5.62 45.11 4.76
C GLY A 485 -5.12 43.64 4.67
N THR A 486 -4.84 43.09 3.49
CA THR A 486 -4.28 41.72 3.36
C THR A 486 -2.76 41.68 3.44
N MET A 487 -2.16 40.49 3.56
CA MET A 487 -0.70 40.33 3.43
C MET A 487 -0.18 40.73 2.05
N PHE A 488 -1.00 40.66 1.00
CA PHE A 488 -0.60 40.91 -0.40
C PHE A 488 -1.35 42.11 -0.97
N HIS A 489 -0.99 43.29 -0.47
CA HIS A 489 -1.53 44.57 -0.93
C HIS A 489 -0.58 45.27 -1.92
N SER A 490 -1.08 46.25 -2.66
CA SER A 490 -0.37 46.87 -3.80
C SER A 490 0.57 48.03 -3.45
N GLU A 491 0.59 48.52 -2.21
CA GLU A 491 1.28 49.77 -1.86
C GLU A 491 2.76 49.58 -1.48
N LYS A 492 3.08 48.52 -0.73
CA LYS A 492 4.42 48.29 -0.18
C LYS A 492 4.64 46.81 0.08
N PRO A 493 5.88 46.31 -0.07
CA PRO A 493 6.16 44.91 0.20
C PRO A 493 5.97 44.56 1.68
N THR A 494 5.28 43.46 1.94
CA THR A 494 4.96 43.02 3.30
C THR A 494 6.11 42.23 3.92
N ARG A 495 6.49 42.58 5.15
CA ARG A 495 7.39 41.78 6.00
C ARG A 495 6.56 41.05 7.06
N PHE A 496 7.08 39.97 7.60
CA PHE A 496 6.37 39.24 8.67
C PHE A 496 6.07 40.09 9.92
N ARG A 497 6.92 41.08 10.23
CA ARG A 497 6.68 42.02 11.33
C ARG A 497 5.51 42.98 11.07
N ASP A 498 5.10 43.14 9.81
CA ASP A 498 4.02 44.04 9.41
C ASP A 498 2.64 43.35 9.52
N VAL A 499 2.61 42.06 9.88
CA VAL A 499 1.40 41.28 10.19
C VAL A 499 1.12 41.39 11.68
N LEU A 500 0.40 42.45 12.06
CA LEU A 500 0.11 42.82 13.46
C LEU A 500 -0.89 41.87 14.14
N ASP A 501 -1.75 41.20 13.37
CA ASP A 501 -2.71 40.21 13.90
C ASP A 501 -2.05 38.86 14.26
N GLY A 502 -0.77 38.73 13.91
CA GLY A 502 0.03 37.53 14.13
C GLY A 502 -0.03 36.56 12.96
N LEU A 503 1.12 36.00 12.61
CA LEU A 503 1.28 35.07 11.48
C LEU A 503 0.41 33.80 11.61
N SER A 504 0.14 33.33 12.82
CA SER A 504 -0.71 32.16 13.08
C SER A 504 -2.22 32.44 12.93
N ASN A 505 -2.62 33.71 12.85
CA ASN A 505 -4.02 34.12 12.72
C ASN A 505 -4.36 34.66 11.32
N THR A 506 -3.35 35.07 10.54
CA THR A 506 -3.55 35.62 9.20
C THR A 506 -3.25 34.60 8.10
N ILE A 507 -4.19 34.43 7.18
CA ILE A 507 -4.12 33.56 6.01
C ILE A 507 -3.18 34.19 4.96
N MET A 508 -2.25 33.39 4.46
CA MET A 508 -1.27 33.77 3.45
C MET A 508 -1.62 33.20 2.07
N VAL A 509 -2.04 31.93 1.97
CA VAL A 509 -2.43 31.29 0.71
C VAL A 509 -3.71 30.50 0.93
N VAL A 510 -4.62 30.58 -0.04
CA VAL A 510 -5.88 29.84 -0.06
C VAL A 510 -5.92 28.86 -1.23
N GLU A 511 -6.59 27.74 -1.01
CA GLU A 511 -7.05 26.87 -2.10
C GLU A 511 -8.40 27.37 -2.63
N THR A 512 -8.48 27.59 -3.94
CA THR A 512 -9.70 28.05 -4.65
C THR A 512 -10.37 26.89 -5.39
N ASN A 513 -11.55 27.13 -5.97
CA ASN A 513 -12.24 26.12 -6.77
C ASN A 513 -11.61 26.06 -8.18
N ALA A 514 -11.88 24.98 -8.91
CA ALA A 514 -11.36 24.81 -10.27
C ALA A 514 -11.83 25.93 -11.24
N ASP A 515 -13.02 26.49 -11.02
CA ASP A 515 -13.59 27.55 -11.86
C ASP A 515 -12.89 28.91 -11.65
N ALA A 516 -12.28 29.13 -10.48
CA ALA A 516 -11.46 30.30 -10.20
C ALA A 516 -9.96 30.06 -10.44
N ALA A 517 -9.57 28.90 -10.99
CA ALA A 517 -8.17 28.60 -11.23
C ALA A 517 -7.55 29.63 -12.20
N VAL A 518 -6.35 30.08 -11.86
CA VAL A 518 -5.61 31.08 -12.62
C VAL A 518 -4.40 30.46 -13.28
N GLN A 519 -4.00 31.02 -14.41
CA GLN A 519 -2.73 30.68 -15.06
C GLN A 519 -1.57 30.91 -14.09
N TRP A 520 -0.74 29.90 -13.82
CA TRP A 520 0.22 29.96 -12.70
C TRP A 520 1.31 31.05 -12.85
N THR A 521 1.58 31.49 -14.08
CA THR A 521 2.52 32.57 -14.38
C THR A 521 1.87 33.96 -14.36
N LYS A 522 0.54 34.03 -14.52
CA LYS A 522 -0.21 35.28 -14.61
C LYS A 522 -0.24 35.95 -13.23
N PRO A 523 0.08 37.26 -13.12
CA PRO A 523 0.00 38.03 -11.88
C PRO A 523 -1.45 38.37 -11.51
N GLU A 524 -2.26 37.33 -11.36
CA GLU A 524 -3.66 37.40 -10.96
C GLU A 524 -3.90 36.39 -9.85
N ASP A 525 -4.67 36.79 -8.86
CA ASP A 525 -4.87 36.08 -7.61
C ASP A 525 -6.22 36.48 -7.01
N LEU A 526 -6.56 35.92 -5.85
CA LEU A 526 -7.88 36.03 -5.27
C LEU A 526 -8.17 37.45 -4.76
N LYS A 527 -9.09 38.15 -5.41
CA LYS A 527 -9.61 39.43 -4.89
C LYS A 527 -10.67 39.13 -3.83
N ILE A 528 -10.42 39.59 -2.61
CA ILE A 528 -11.36 39.40 -1.50
C ILE A 528 -12.47 40.43 -1.60
N ASP A 529 -13.71 39.93 -1.66
CA ASP A 529 -14.92 40.73 -1.46
C ASP A 529 -15.11 40.93 0.06
N ALA A 530 -15.08 42.18 0.51
CA ALA A 530 -15.21 42.53 1.92
C ALA A 530 -16.61 42.19 2.49
N ASP A 531 -17.64 42.21 1.65
CA ASP A 531 -19.02 41.95 2.05
C ASP A 531 -19.34 40.44 2.04
N ASN A 532 -18.63 39.65 1.21
CA ASN A 532 -18.83 38.21 1.11
C ASN A 532 -17.52 37.43 0.81
N PRO A 533 -16.58 37.37 1.77
CA PRO A 533 -15.25 36.81 1.56
C PRO A 533 -15.25 35.30 1.26
N SER A 534 -16.28 34.56 1.70
CA SER A 534 -16.41 33.12 1.44
C SER A 534 -16.74 32.81 -0.04
N LYS A 535 -17.50 33.67 -0.74
CA LYS A 535 -17.92 33.44 -2.13
C LYS A 535 -16.75 33.27 -3.11
N SER A 536 -15.60 33.84 -2.78
CA SER A 536 -14.42 33.83 -3.64
C SER A 536 -13.52 32.61 -3.36
N ILE A 537 -13.83 31.83 -2.32
CA ILE A 537 -12.99 30.72 -1.84
C ILE A 537 -13.58 29.39 -2.29
N GLY A 538 -12.71 28.48 -2.72
CA GLY A 538 -13.13 27.16 -3.18
C GLY A 538 -13.37 26.23 -2.01
N PHE A 539 -14.63 25.95 -1.71
CA PHE A 539 -14.96 24.90 -0.75
C PHE A 539 -15.23 23.58 -1.46
N LEU A 540 -14.58 22.53 -0.98
CA LEU A 540 -14.80 21.16 -1.43
C LEU A 540 -15.41 20.40 -0.24
N ASN A 541 -16.68 20.02 -0.33
CA ASN A 541 -17.48 19.47 0.78
C ASN A 541 -17.52 20.40 2.01
N ASN A 542 -17.78 21.70 1.80
CA ASN A 542 -17.86 22.74 2.83
C ASN A 542 -16.55 22.98 3.61
N GLN A 543 -15.39 22.56 3.08
CA GLN A 543 -14.07 22.85 3.65
C GLN A 543 -13.10 23.37 2.58
N ALA A 544 -12.24 24.31 2.96
CA ALA A 544 -11.11 24.79 2.16
C ALA A 544 -9.82 24.68 2.97
N SER A 545 -8.74 24.20 2.36
CA SER A 545 -7.42 24.23 3.00
C SER A 545 -6.78 25.60 2.83
N VAL A 546 -6.27 26.17 3.92
CA VAL A 546 -5.55 27.43 3.93
C VAL A 546 -4.21 27.32 4.63
N LEU A 547 -3.27 28.11 4.16
CA LEU A 547 -1.94 28.29 4.74
C LEU A 547 -1.91 29.60 5.51
N TYR A 548 -1.58 29.53 6.78
CA TYR A 548 -1.33 30.71 7.62
C TYR A 548 0.10 31.22 7.45
N GLY A 549 0.34 32.48 7.82
CA GLY A 549 1.66 33.11 7.73
C GLY A 549 2.75 32.40 8.53
N ASP A 550 2.39 31.61 9.55
CA ASP A 550 3.33 30.81 10.34
C ASP A 550 3.74 29.48 9.68
N GLY A 551 3.17 29.17 8.51
CA GLY A 551 3.42 27.93 7.78
C GLY A 551 2.47 26.78 8.15
N SER A 552 1.55 26.98 9.11
CA SER A 552 0.55 25.98 9.45
C SER A 552 -0.54 25.89 8.38
N VAL A 553 -1.01 24.67 8.11
CA VAL A 553 -2.09 24.41 7.14
C VAL A 553 -3.29 23.84 7.86
N GLN A 554 -4.41 24.56 7.80
CA GLN A 554 -5.67 24.20 8.45
C GLN A 554 -6.81 24.18 7.44
N ASN A 555 -7.87 23.42 7.76
CA ASN A 555 -9.11 23.48 7.01
C ASN A 555 -10.05 24.47 7.69
N ILE A 556 -10.74 25.26 6.88
CA ILE A 556 -11.77 26.18 7.34
C ILE A 556 -13.10 25.86 6.67
N SER A 557 -14.16 26.03 7.45
CA SER A 557 -15.52 25.68 7.06
C SER A 557 -16.15 26.80 6.23
N GLU A 558 -16.94 26.43 5.23
CA GLU A 558 -17.78 27.34 4.46
C GLU A 558 -18.79 28.10 5.34
N ASN A 559 -19.18 27.49 6.46
CA ASN A 559 -20.15 28.06 7.40
C ASN A 559 -19.56 29.15 8.32
N ALA A 560 -18.28 29.49 8.19
CA ALA A 560 -17.69 30.59 8.95
C ALA A 560 -18.33 31.93 8.52
N SER A 561 -18.59 32.79 9.49
CA SER A 561 -19.18 34.12 9.27
C SER A 561 -18.24 35.03 8.47
N ALA A 562 -18.80 36.02 7.77
CA ALA A 562 -18.01 37.02 7.05
C ALA A 562 -17.00 37.74 7.96
N ALA A 563 -17.38 38.02 9.22
CA ALA A 563 -16.51 38.62 10.22
C ALA A 563 -15.31 37.70 10.59
N GLU A 564 -15.53 36.39 10.74
CA GLU A 564 -14.45 35.43 10.99
C GLU A 564 -13.47 35.34 9.82
N TRP A 565 -13.97 35.47 8.59
CA TRP A 565 -13.15 35.51 7.39
C TRP A 565 -12.33 36.79 7.27
N SER A 566 -12.95 37.95 7.46
CA SER A 566 -12.25 39.24 7.42
C SER A 566 -11.16 39.31 8.48
N ALA A 567 -11.42 38.80 9.70
CA ALA A 567 -10.42 38.72 10.77
C ALA A 567 -9.22 37.83 10.41
N LYS A 568 -9.44 36.73 9.68
CA LYS A 568 -8.39 35.80 9.27
C LYS A 568 -7.60 36.25 8.05
N ILE A 569 -8.15 37.13 7.22
CA ILE A 569 -7.47 37.65 6.03
C ILE A 569 -6.74 38.96 6.33
N SER A 570 -7.16 39.68 7.37
CA SER A 570 -6.52 40.91 7.81
C SER A 570 -5.12 40.68 8.36
N ARG A 571 -4.21 41.60 8.01
CA ARG A 571 -2.87 41.72 8.60
C ARG A 571 -2.85 42.66 9.82
N ALA A 572 -3.86 43.51 9.98
CA ALA A 572 -3.98 44.48 11.05
C ALA A 572 -5.47 44.79 11.31
N GLY A 573 -6.07 44.09 12.27
CA GLY A 573 -7.49 44.03 12.59
C GLY A 573 -8.04 45.29 13.25
N ARG A 574 -7.93 46.44 12.57
CA ARG A 574 -8.60 47.67 12.96
C ARG A 574 -9.38 48.31 11.81
N ASP A 575 -10.18 47.50 11.11
CA ASP A 575 -11.36 47.98 10.38
C ASP A 575 -12.47 46.92 10.48
#